data_AF-A0A971MSH3-F1
#
_entry.id   AF-A0A971MSH3-F1
#
_cell.length_a   1.000
_cell.length_b   1.000
_cell.length_c   1.000
_cell.angle_alpha   90.00
_cell.angle_beta   90.00
_cell.angle_gamma   90.00
#
_symmetry.space_group_name_H-M   'P 1'
#
loop_
_entity.id
_entity.type
_entity.pdbx_description
1 polymer ?
#
loop_
_entity_poly.entity_id
_entity_poly.type
_entity_poly.pdbx_seq_one_letter_code
_entity_poly.pdbx_strand_id
1 'polypeptide(L)'
;MPSAEYMKNQGITKNDGVCMNMEQPSPGVGGRHRLTRSYGSGCDLTETPRKALARDILDARKIYQDEGLYSEVRNSLIEVIKKNKEFFKNIFIKG
;
A
#
# COMPACT_ATOMS: atom_id res chain seq x y z
N MET A 1 -2.03 -3.94 -0.92
CA MET A 1 -2.29 -3.64 -2.33
C MET A 1 -2.95 -4.85 -2.93
N PRO A 2 -3.87 -4.68 -3.89
CA PRO A 2 -4.46 -5.78 -4.64
C PRO A 2 -3.37 -6.54 -5.41
N SER A 3 -3.64 -7.78 -5.83
CA SER A 3 -2.67 -8.54 -6.61
C SER A 3 -2.40 -7.90 -7.97
N ALA A 4 -1.15 -7.96 -8.43
CA ALA A 4 -0.78 -7.43 -9.74
C ALA A 4 -1.54 -8.11 -10.88
N GLU A 5 -1.87 -9.38 -10.73
CA GLU A 5 -2.68 -10.15 -11.68
C GLU A 5 -4.13 -9.63 -11.73
N TYR A 6 -4.74 -9.37 -10.57
CA TYR A 6 -6.08 -8.76 -10.52
C TYR A 6 -6.08 -7.40 -11.23
N MET A 7 -5.10 -6.54 -10.93
CA MET A 7 -5.00 -5.22 -11.55
C MET A 7 -4.81 -5.32 -13.07
N LYS A 8 -3.98 -6.26 -13.54
CA LYS A 8 -3.78 -6.53 -14.97
C LYS A 8 -5.07 -6.96 -15.67
N ASN A 9 -5.88 -7.80 -15.04
CA ASN A 9 -7.17 -8.23 -15.59
C ASN A 9 -8.19 -7.07 -15.67
N GLN A 10 -7.96 -5.98 -14.94
CA GLN A 10 -8.71 -4.72 -15.06
C GLN A 10 -8.08 -3.74 -16.06
N GLY A 11 -7.06 -4.17 -16.82
CA GLY A 11 -6.36 -3.34 -17.82
C GLY A 11 -5.29 -2.41 -17.23
N ILE A 12 -4.90 -2.58 -15.97
CA ILE A 12 -3.93 -1.71 -15.28
C ILE A 12 -2.57 -2.39 -15.24
N THR A 13 -1.56 -1.74 -15.81
CA THR A 13 -0.19 -2.27 -15.82
C THR A 13 0.54 -1.92 -14.54
N LYS A 14 1.69 -2.57 -14.31
CA LYS A 14 2.55 -2.28 -13.16
C LYS A 14 3.05 -0.82 -13.14
N ASN A 15 3.17 -0.19 -14.30
CA ASN A 15 3.65 1.19 -14.44
C ASN A 15 2.57 2.23 -14.12
N ASP A 16 1.30 1.82 -14.15
CA ASP A 16 0.17 2.69 -13.84
C ASP A 16 -0.14 2.73 -12.33
N GLY A 17 0.40 1.76 -11.58
CA GLY A 17 0.11 1.58 -10.15
C GLY A 17 0.63 2.72 -9.28
N VAL A 18 -0.13 3.04 -8.23
CA VAL A 18 0.31 3.99 -7.20
C VAL A 18 1.27 3.28 -6.25
N CYS A 19 2.51 3.73 -6.21
CA CYS A 19 3.53 3.23 -5.28
C CYS A 19 3.78 4.21 -4.13
N MET A 20 4.33 3.69 -3.05
CA MET A 20 4.80 4.46 -1.89
C MET A 20 6.17 3.94 -1.50
N ASN A 21 7.15 4.83 -1.40
CA ASN A 21 8.45 4.47 -0.84
C ASN A 21 8.34 4.43 0.69
N MET A 22 8.83 3.35 1.30
CA MET A 22 8.86 3.17 2.74
C MET A 22 10.33 3.14 3.19
N GLU A 23 10.88 4.34 3.32
CA GLU A 23 12.29 4.67 3.58
C GLU A 23 13.09 3.63 4.35
N GLN A 24 14.37 3.50 3.99
CA GLN A 24 15.36 2.70 4.72
C GLN A 24 15.90 3.49 5.92
N PRO A 25 15.74 3.00 7.16
CA PRO A 25 16.39 3.59 8.32
C PRO A 25 17.92 3.55 8.20
N SER A 26 18.60 4.61 8.65
CA SER A 26 20.07 4.68 8.75
C SER A 26 20.51 5.06 10.17
N PRO A 27 21.49 4.35 10.78
CA PRO A 27 22.14 3.14 10.27
C PRO A 27 21.15 1.95 10.24
N GLY A 28 21.17 1.16 9.16
CA GLY A 28 20.25 0.03 9.01
C GLY A 28 20.28 -0.64 7.63
N VAL A 29 19.75 -1.87 7.55
CA VAL A 29 19.65 -2.66 6.32
C VAL A 29 18.18 -2.93 5.98
N GLY A 30 17.80 -2.55 4.76
CA GLY A 30 16.47 -2.79 4.20
C GLY A 30 15.42 -1.74 4.58
N GLY A 31 14.56 -1.40 3.63
CA GLY A 31 13.43 -0.48 3.82
C GLY A 31 12.38 -0.99 4.80
N ARG A 32 11.58 -0.08 5.37
CA ARG A 32 10.40 -0.40 6.21
C ARG A 32 9.37 -1.27 5.49
N HIS A 33 9.43 -1.35 4.16
CA HIS A 33 8.61 -2.25 3.36
C HIS A 33 8.67 -3.71 3.86
N ARG A 34 9.83 -4.17 4.38
CA ARG A 34 9.99 -5.54 4.90
C ARG A 34 9.16 -5.86 6.16
N LEU A 35 8.67 -4.82 6.83
CA LEU A 35 7.87 -4.93 8.05
C LEU A 35 6.37 -5.06 7.74
N THR A 36 5.96 -4.90 6.48
CA THR A 36 4.56 -5.06 6.08
C THR A 36 4.16 -6.53 6.15
N ARG A 37 2.89 -6.81 6.49
CA ARG A 37 2.39 -8.20 6.61
C ARG A 37 2.56 -8.97 5.30
N SER A 38 2.42 -8.29 4.17
CA SER A 38 2.54 -8.91 2.84
C SER A 38 3.97 -9.14 2.38
N TYR A 39 4.99 -8.70 3.13
CA TYR A 39 6.38 -8.91 2.71
C TYR A 39 6.73 -10.41 2.66
N GLY A 40 7.31 -10.85 1.54
CA GLY A 40 7.63 -12.26 1.29
C GLY A 40 6.41 -13.20 1.22
N SER A 41 5.20 -12.66 1.35
CA SER A 41 3.94 -13.41 1.31
C SER A 41 3.24 -13.20 -0.02
N GLY A 42 2.54 -14.23 -0.50
CA GLY A 42 1.66 -14.10 -1.66
C GLY A 42 0.52 -13.11 -1.42
N CYS A 43 -0.13 -12.68 -2.50
CA CYS A 43 -1.33 -11.86 -2.37
C CYS A 43 -2.49 -12.69 -1.81
N ASP A 44 -3.21 -12.14 -0.84
CA ASP A 44 -4.48 -12.71 -0.39
C ASP A 44 -5.56 -12.41 -1.44
N LEU A 45 -5.93 -13.43 -2.22
CA LEU A 45 -6.93 -13.32 -3.27
C LEU A 45 -8.37 -13.25 -2.74
N THR A 46 -8.57 -13.47 -1.45
CA THR A 46 -9.89 -13.36 -0.80
C THR A 46 -10.21 -11.92 -0.40
N GLU A 47 -9.20 -11.05 -0.31
CA GLU A 47 -9.39 -9.63 -0.02
C GLU A 47 -9.87 -8.86 -1.25
N THR A 48 -10.90 -8.04 -1.07
CA THR A 48 -11.27 -7.06 -2.10
C THR A 48 -10.14 -6.04 -2.27
N PRO A 49 -10.00 -5.40 -3.44
CA PRO A 49 -8.95 -4.40 -3.67
C PRO A 49 -8.95 -3.29 -2.61
N ARG A 50 -10.13 -2.86 -2.17
CA ARG A 50 -10.31 -1.89 -1.09
C ARG A 50 -9.77 -2.39 0.26
N LYS A 51 -10.05 -3.65 0.63
CA LYS A 51 -9.52 -4.25 1.86
C LYS A 51 -8.00 -4.37 1.78
N ALA A 52 -7.47 -4.83 0.65
CA ALA A 52 -6.04 -4.98 0.42
C ALA A 52 -5.29 -3.63 0.46
N LEU A 53 -5.88 -2.54 -0.05
CA LEU A 53 -5.33 -1.19 0.09
C LEU A 53 -5.39 -0.71 1.54
N ALA A 54 -6.52 -0.89 2.22
CA ALA A 54 -6.68 -0.48 3.62
C ALA A 54 -5.68 -1.19 4.54
N ARG A 55 -5.48 -2.50 4.34
CA ARG A 55 -4.50 -3.29 5.08
C ARG A 55 -3.08 -2.74 4.93
N ASP A 56 -2.62 -2.50 3.70
CA ASP A 56 -1.27 -1.95 3.48
C ASP A 56 -1.07 -0.57 4.11
N ILE A 57 -2.09 0.29 4.03
CA ILE A 57 -2.03 1.62 4.67
C ILE A 57 -1.98 1.48 6.20
N LEU A 58 -2.70 0.53 6.78
CA LEU A 58 -2.66 0.25 8.22
C LEU A 58 -1.31 -0.32 8.64
N ASP A 59 -0.72 -1.23 7.85
CA ASP A 59 0.63 -1.76 8.09
C ASP A 59 1.64 -0.62 8.09
N ALA A 60 1.66 0.21 7.05
CA ALA A 60 2.56 1.35 6.94
C ALA A 60 2.35 2.34 8.10
N ARG A 61 1.09 2.70 8.39
CA ARG A 61 0.75 3.56 9.52
C ARG A 61 1.31 3.00 10.83
N LYS A 62 1.09 1.72 11.11
CA LYS A 62 1.54 1.09 12.35
C LYS A 62 3.06 1.11 12.46
N ILE A 63 3.78 0.75 11.40
CA ILE A 63 5.24 0.80 11.35
C ILE A 63 5.76 2.21 11.72
N TYR A 64 5.22 3.25 11.08
CA TYR A 64 5.65 4.62 11.36
C TYR A 64 5.17 5.13 12.73
N GLN A 65 4.06 4.62 13.28
CA GLN A 65 3.63 4.93 14.65
C GLN A 65 4.55 4.29 15.69
N ASP A 66 4.94 3.04 15.50
CA ASP A 66 5.83 2.30 16.40
C ASP A 66 7.23 2.94 16.46
N GLU A 67 7.63 3.65 15.40
CA GLU A 67 8.88 4.42 15.34
C GLU A 67 8.73 5.91 15.71
N GLY A 68 7.52 6.39 16.04
CA GLY A 68 7.27 7.79 16.38
C GLY A 68 7.32 8.78 15.20
N LEU A 69 7.35 8.29 13.96
CA LEU A 69 7.50 9.08 12.72
C LEU A 69 6.17 9.30 11.97
N TYR A 70 5.04 8.88 12.54
CA TYR A 70 3.74 8.91 11.86
C TYR A 70 3.34 10.30 11.35
N SER A 71 3.66 11.37 12.08
CA SER A 71 3.36 12.74 11.67
C SER A 71 3.99 13.12 10.34
N GLU A 72 5.16 12.57 10.02
CA GLU A 72 5.93 12.88 8.81
C GLU A 72 5.30 12.24 7.57
N VAL A 73 4.69 11.06 7.73
CA VAL A 73 4.14 10.27 6.63
C VAL A 73 2.63 10.37 6.49
N ARG A 74 1.93 10.94 7.47
CA ARG A 74 0.46 10.99 7.52
C ARG A 74 -0.16 11.51 6.22
N ASN A 75 0.36 12.62 5.70
CA ASN A 75 -0.16 13.22 4.48
C ASN A 75 0.11 12.31 3.27
N SER A 76 1.31 11.73 3.18
CA SER A 76 1.67 10.77 2.12
C SER A 76 0.73 9.56 2.09
N LEU A 77 0.39 8.99 3.25
CA LEU A 77 -0.58 7.88 3.35
C LEU A 77 -1.97 8.28 2.85
N ILE A 78 -2.42 9.49 3.16
CA ILE A 78 -3.70 10.03 2.68
C ILE A 78 -3.65 10.21 1.15
N GLU A 79 -2.56 10.74 0.61
CA GLU A 79 -2.37 10.93 -0.83
C GLU A 79 -2.38 9.60 -1.60
N VAL A 80 -1.78 8.54 -1.05
CA VAL A 80 -1.85 7.20 -1.65
C VAL A 80 -3.30 6.72 -1.74
N ILE A 81 -4.11 6.91 -0.69
CA ILE A 81 -5.53 6.54 -0.72
C ILE A 81 -6.28 7.34 -1.76
N LYS A 82 -6.06 8.66 -1.83
CA LYS A 82 -6.73 9.54 -2.79
C LYS A 82 -6.39 9.15 -4.22
N LYS A 83 -5.10 9.04 -4.56
CA LYS A 83 -4.63 8.67 -5.90
C LYS A 83 -5.20 7.32 -6.36
N ASN A 84 -5.22 6.32 -5.49
CA ASN A 84 -5.83 5.03 -5.84
C ASN A 84 -7.33 5.16 -6.15
N LYS A 85 -8.07 5.94 -5.35
CA LYS A 85 -9.50 6.17 -5.60
C LYS A 85 -9.76 7.02 -6.84
N GLU A 86 -8.88 7.97 -7.16
CA GLU A 86 -9.02 8.86 -8.30
C GLU A 86 -8.71 8.17 -9.62
N PHE A 87 -7.59 7.45 -9.68
CA PHE A 87 -7.14 6.75 -10.90
C PHE A 87 -7.93 5.46 -11.15
N PHE A 88 -8.40 4.81 -10.09
CA PHE A 88 -9.02 3.48 -10.17
C PHE A 88 -10.38 3.44 -9.47
N LYS A 89 -11.24 4.43 -9.76
CA LYS A 89 -12.55 4.63 -9.14
C LYS A 89 -13.38 3.35 -9.04
N ASN A 90 -13.40 2.55 -10.11
CA ASN A 90 -14.24 1.35 -10.21
C ASN A 90 -13.68 0.14 -9.46
N ILE A 91 -12.42 0.17 -9.03
CA ILE A 91 -11.74 -0.94 -8.37
C ILE A 91 -11.84 -0.82 -6.84
N PHE A 92 -11.80 0.40 -6.33
CA PHE A 92 -11.80 0.66 -4.88
C PHE A 92 -13.17 1.11 -4.34
N ILE A 93 -14.26 0.80 -5.05
CA ILE A 93 -15.65 1.12 -4.65
C ILE A 93 -15.96 0.45 -3.30
N LYS A 94 -16.84 1.09 -2.51
CA LYS A 94 -17.42 0.48 -1.31
C LYS A 94 -18.44 -0.57 -1.78
N GLY A 95 -18.10 -1.85 -1.65
CA GLY A 95 -19.06 -2.95 -1.73
C GLY A 95 -20.05 -2.89 -0.57
#